data_AF-A0A5V0SAX2-F1
#
_entry.id   AF-A0A5V0SAX2-F1
#
_cell.length_a   1.000
_cell.length_b   1.000
_cell.length_c   1.000
_cell.angle_alpha   90.00
_cell.angle_beta   90.00
_cell.angle_gamma   90.00
#
_symmetry.space_group_name_H-M   'P 1'
#
loop_
_entity.id
_entity.type
_entity.pdbx_description
1 polymer ?
#
loop_
_entity_poly.entity_id
_entity_poly.type
_entity_poly.pdbx_seq_one_letter_code
_entity_poly.pdbx_strand_id
1 'polypeptide(L)'
;MSSWEKMKEFFCSTHQTEALECIWTICHPPAGTTREDVVSRFELLRTLAYDGWEENIHSGLHGENYFCILDEDSQEILSVTLDDVGNYTVNCQGYSETHHLTMATEPGVERTDITYNLTSDIDAAAYLEELKQNPIINNKIMNPVGQCESLMTPVSNFMNEKGFDNIRYRGIFIWDKPTEEIPTNHFAVVGNKEGKDYVFDVSAHQFENRGMSNLNGPLILSADEWVCKYRMA
;
A
#
# COMPACT_ATOMS: atom_id res chain seq x y z
N MET A 1 -9.82 -1.65 -18.39
CA MET A 1 -10.95 -2.06 -17.56
C MET A 1 -10.36 -2.50 -16.23
N SER A 2 -10.76 -1.88 -15.12
CA SER A 2 -10.23 -2.24 -13.80
C SER A 2 -10.73 -3.61 -13.35
N SER A 3 -10.05 -4.25 -12.41
CA SER A 3 -10.49 -5.53 -11.85
C SER A 3 -11.89 -5.42 -11.22
N TRP A 4 -12.21 -4.26 -10.62
CA TRP A 4 -13.55 -3.96 -10.11
C TRP A 4 -14.62 -3.88 -11.22
N GLU A 5 -14.29 -3.27 -12.36
CA GLU A 5 -15.25 -3.16 -13.47
C GLU A 5 -15.67 -4.52 -14.02
N LYS A 6 -14.84 -5.56 -13.87
CA LYS A 6 -15.22 -6.94 -14.17
C LYS A 6 -16.01 -7.56 -13.02
N MET A 7 -15.57 -7.40 -11.78
CA MET A 7 -16.23 -7.96 -10.59
C MET A 7 -17.64 -7.39 -10.33
N LYS A 8 -17.95 -6.17 -10.76
CA LYS A 8 -19.29 -5.56 -10.55
C LYS A 8 -20.42 -6.33 -11.26
N GLU A 9 -20.12 -7.08 -12.31
CA GLU A 9 -21.09 -7.82 -13.12
C GLU A 9 -21.68 -9.02 -12.35
N PHE A 10 -20.94 -9.50 -11.35
CA PHE A 10 -21.31 -10.63 -10.50
C PHE A 10 -22.36 -10.26 -9.44
N PHE A 11 -22.49 -8.98 -9.10
CA PHE A 11 -23.29 -8.53 -7.97
C PHE A 11 -24.50 -7.70 -8.41
N CYS A 12 -25.63 -7.92 -7.73
CA CYS A 12 -26.82 -7.12 -7.92
C CYS A 12 -26.55 -5.64 -7.61
N SER A 13 -27.16 -4.71 -8.36
CA SER A 13 -26.96 -3.27 -8.14
C SER A 13 -27.31 -2.82 -6.71
N THR A 14 -28.22 -3.53 -6.04
CA THR A 14 -28.55 -3.30 -4.62
C THR A 14 -27.49 -3.80 -3.64
N HIS A 15 -26.64 -4.73 -4.06
CA HIS A 15 -25.58 -5.35 -3.25
C HIS A 15 -24.16 -4.90 -3.65
N GLN A 16 -24.01 -4.15 -4.75
CA GLN A 16 -22.71 -3.73 -5.26
C GLN A 16 -21.89 -2.95 -4.24
N THR A 17 -22.51 -2.08 -3.43
CA THR A 17 -21.79 -1.34 -2.38
C THR A 17 -21.23 -2.28 -1.31
N GLU A 18 -22.03 -3.23 -0.84
CA GLU A 18 -21.63 -4.19 0.19
C GLU A 18 -20.56 -5.17 -0.34
N ALA A 19 -20.73 -5.66 -1.57
CA ALA A 19 -19.76 -6.52 -2.23
C ALA A 19 -18.41 -5.80 -2.42
N LEU A 20 -18.46 -4.53 -2.77
CA LEU A 20 -17.28 -3.69 -2.94
C LEU A 20 -16.55 -3.45 -1.62
N GLU A 21 -17.27 -3.16 -0.53
CA GLU A 21 -16.67 -3.05 0.81
C GLU A 21 -16.04 -4.39 1.24
N CYS A 22 -16.70 -5.51 0.94
CA CYS A 22 -16.16 -6.83 1.24
C CYS A 22 -14.87 -7.13 0.44
N ILE A 23 -14.87 -6.89 -0.88
CA ILE A 23 -13.68 -7.03 -1.74
C ILE A 23 -12.56 -6.09 -1.29
N TRP A 24 -12.88 -4.85 -0.95
CA TRP A 24 -11.90 -3.90 -0.43
C TRP A 24 -11.20 -4.43 0.81
N THR A 25 -11.98 -4.98 1.74
CA THR A 25 -11.44 -5.47 3.00
C THR A 25 -10.63 -6.76 2.77
N ILE A 26 -10.97 -7.57 1.76
CA ILE A 26 -10.13 -8.68 1.29
C ILE A 26 -8.80 -8.13 0.76
N CYS A 27 -8.79 -7.13 -0.12
CA CYS A 27 -7.55 -6.56 -0.65
C CYS A 27 -6.71 -5.81 0.40
N HIS A 28 -7.33 -5.30 1.47
CA HIS A 28 -6.68 -4.53 2.52
C HIS A 28 -7.06 -5.10 3.90
N PRO A 29 -6.51 -6.27 4.26
CA PRO A 29 -6.93 -6.98 5.47
C PRO A 29 -6.53 -6.20 6.73
N PRO A 30 -7.46 -5.99 7.69
CA PRO A 30 -7.15 -5.43 9.00
C PRO A 30 -6.07 -6.23 9.73
N ALA A 31 -5.33 -5.56 10.62
CA ALA A 31 -4.38 -6.25 11.49
C ALA A 31 -5.07 -7.33 12.33
N GLY A 32 -4.51 -8.53 12.33
CA GLY A 32 -5.10 -9.68 13.05
C GLY A 32 -6.23 -10.39 12.29
N THR A 33 -6.43 -10.10 11.00
CA THR A 33 -7.32 -10.90 10.14
C THR A 33 -6.95 -12.38 10.26
N THR A 34 -7.94 -13.22 10.55
CA THR A 34 -7.80 -14.67 10.68
C THR A 34 -8.23 -15.36 9.40
N ARG A 35 -7.90 -16.65 9.24
CA ARG A 35 -8.41 -17.47 8.13
C ARG A 35 -9.94 -17.48 8.10
N GLU A 36 -10.57 -17.58 9.27
CA GLU A 36 -12.02 -17.59 9.44
C GLU A 36 -12.67 -16.29 8.97
N ASP A 37 -12.01 -15.14 9.17
CA ASP A 37 -12.47 -13.85 8.63
C ASP A 37 -12.45 -13.85 7.10
N VAL A 38 -11.41 -14.44 6.49
CA VAL A 38 -11.29 -14.56 5.03
C VAL A 38 -12.39 -15.46 4.47
N VAL A 39 -12.58 -16.65 5.07
CA VAL A 39 -13.66 -17.58 4.71
C VAL A 39 -15.01 -16.84 4.78
N SER A 40 -15.28 -16.16 5.89
CA SER A 40 -16.55 -15.46 6.12
C SER A 40 -16.84 -14.40 5.05
N ARG A 41 -15.80 -13.73 4.55
CA ARG A 41 -15.93 -12.71 3.50
C ARG A 41 -16.19 -13.31 2.13
N PHE A 42 -15.51 -14.40 1.78
CA PHE A 42 -15.80 -15.10 0.53
C PHE A 42 -17.21 -15.69 0.54
N GLU A 43 -17.68 -16.22 1.67
CA GLU A 43 -19.08 -16.65 1.82
C GLU A 43 -20.06 -15.48 1.74
N LEU A 44 -19.74 -14.32 2.32
CA LEU A 44 -20.55 -13.11 2.14
C LEU A 44 -20.65 -12.73 0.65
N LEU A 45 -19.53 -12.72 -0.08
CA LEU A 45 -19.56 -12.44 -1.52
C LEU A 45 -20.45 -13.43 -2.28
N ARG A 46 -20.44 -14.72 -1.92
CA ARG A 46 -21.35 -15.71 -2.51
C ARG A 46 -22.82 -15.37 -2.29
N THR A 47 -23.18 -14.88 -1.10
CA THR A 47 -24.57 -14.47 -0.81
C THR A 47 -25.00 -13.19 -1.53
N LEU A 48 -24.05 -12.34 -1.89
CA LEU A 48 -24.30 -11.07 -2.58
C LEU A 48 -24.32 -11.22 -4.11
N ALA A 49 -23.75 -12.31 -4.63
CA ALA A 49 -23.70 -12.61 -6.06
C ALA A 49 -25.09 -12.89 -6.64
N TYR A 50 -25.25 -12.67 -7.94
CA TYR A 50 -26.41 -13.14 -8.70
C TYR A 50 -26.47 -14.67 -8.71
N ASP A 51 -27.68 -15.23 -8.77
CA ASP A 51 -27.88 -16.68 -8.96
C ASP A 51 -27.07 -17.20 -10.17
N GLY A 52 -26.28 -18.24 -9.93
CA GLY A 52 -25.36 -18.87 -10.90
C GLY A 52 -23.93 -18.31 -10.86
N TRP A 53 -23.68 -17.18 -10.20
CA TRP A 53 -22.34 -16.61 -10.06
C TRP A 53 -21.65 -16.97 -8.74
N GLU A 54 -22.39 -17.49 -7.75
CA GLU A 54 -21.85 -17.98 -6.50
C GLU A 54 -20.89 -19.17 -6.69
N GLU A 55 -21.00 -19.88 -7.81
CA GLU A 55 -20.11 -20.98 -8.18
C GLU A 55 -18.72 -20.47 -8.59
N ASN A 56 -18.61 -19.23 -9.05
CA ASN A 56 -17.34 -18.63 -9.46
C ASN A 56 -16.54 -18.06 -8.27
N ILE A 57 -17.09 -18.11 -7.06
CA ILE A 57 -16.44 -17.62 -5.84
C ILE A 57 -16.08 -18.84 -4.97
N HIS A 58 -14.79 -19.14 -4.89
CA HIS A 58 -14.25 -20.29 -4.19
C HIS A 58 -13.69 -19.88 -2.83
N SER A 59 -14.21 -20.52 -1.77
CA SER A 59 -13.98 -20.13 -0.37
C SER A 59 -13.11 -21.10 0.43
N GLY A 60 -12.08 -21.72 -0.19
CA GLY A 60 -11.12 -22.58 0.52
C GLY A 60 -11.77 -23.71 1.32
N LEU A 61 -12.79 -24.37 0.75
CA LEU A 61 -13.48 -25.50 1.38
C LEU A 61 -12.47 -26.63 1.69
N HIS A 62 -12.66 -27.31 2.82
CA HIS A 62 -11.80 -28.43 3.28
C HIS A 62 -10.36 -28.09 3.71
N GLY A 63 -10.11 -26.87 4.20
CA GLY A 63 -8.82 -26.52 4.82
C GLY A 63 -7.79 -26.02 3.82
N GLU A 64 -8.20 -25.72 2.60
CA GLU A 64 -7.36 -25.03 1.64
C GLU A 64 -7.13 -23.58 2.09
N ASN A 65 -5.91 -23.10 1.92
CA ASN A 65 -5.49 -21.74 2.24
C ASN A 65 -5.57 -20.82 1.00
N TYR A 66 -6.32 -21.24 -0.01
CA TYR A 66 -6.44 -20.58 -1.28
C TYR A 66 -7.90 -20.24 -1.54
N PHE A 67 -8.15 -18.99 -1.90
CA PHE A 67 -9.47 -18.43 -2.16
C PHE A 67 -9.43 -17.69 -3.49
N CYS A 68 -10.47 -17.79 -4.31
CA CYS A 68 -10.47 -17.10 -5.59
C CYS A 68 -11.87 -16.71 -6.06
N ILE A 69 -11.89 -15.69 -6.93
CA ILE A 69 -13.02 -15.33 -7.76
C ILE A 69 -12.59 -15.53 -9.21
N LEU A 70 -13.40 -16.24 -9.98
CA LEU A 70 -13.17 -16.55 -11.39
C LEU A 70 -14.07 -15.70 -12.28
N ASP A 71 -13.62 -15.36 -13.49
CA ASP A 71 -14.48 -14.82 -14.55
C ASP A 71 -15.19 -15.90 -15.37
N GLU A 72 -15.98 -15.46 -16.35
CA GLU A 72 -16.72 -16.33 -17.27
C GLU A 72 -15.82 -17.33 -18.03
N ASP A 73 -14.55 -16.97 -18.25
CA ASP A 73 -13.54 -17.79 -18.91
C ASP A 73 -12.75 -18.67 -17.91
N SER A 74 -13.23 -18.76 -16.66
CA SER A 74 -12.58 -19.45 -15.54
C SER A 74 -11.18 -18.91 -15.22
N GLN A 75 -10.89 -17.65 -15.52
CA GLN A 75 -9.64 -16.99 -15.16
C GLN A 75 -9.77 -16.29 -13.81
N GLU A 76 -8.70 -16.35 -13.01
CA GLU A 76 -8.67 -15.66 -11.71
C GLU A 76 -8.68 -14.15 -11.88
N ILE A 77 -9.70 -13.51 -11.33
CA ILE A 77 -9.78 -12.05 -11.25
C ILE A 77 -9.29 -11.51 -9.90
N LEU A 78 -9.49 -12.30 -8.83
CA LEU A 78 -8.98 -12.05 -7.50
C LEU A 78 -8.62 -13.40 -6.88
N SER A 79 -7.44 -13.52 -6.30
CA SER A 79 -7.11 -14.67 -5.45
C SER A 79 -6.36 -14.25 -4.19
N VAL A 80 -6.55 -15.04 -3.14
CA VAL A 80 -5.93 -14.86 -1.84
C VAL A 80 -5.27 -16.16 -1.45
N THR A 81 -4.01 -16.09 -1.04
CA THR A 81 -3.28 -17.22 -0.47
C THR A 81 -2.83 -16.88 0.95
N LEU A 82 -3.16 -17.77 1.89
CA LEU A 82 -2.60 -17.78 3.24
C LEU A 82 -1.44 -18.78 3.27
N ASP A 83 -0.28 -18.40 3.79
CA ASP A 83 0.79 -19.37 4.04
C ASP A 83 0.93 -19.70 5.53
N ASP A 84 1.65 -20.78 5.81
CA ASP A 84 1.84 -21.30 7.18
C ASP A 84 2.65 -20.36 8.09
N VAL A 85 3.25 -19.30 7.53
CA VAL A 85 4.03 -18.29 8.27
C VAL A 85 3.24 -16.98 8.48
N GLY A 86 1.96 -16.94 8.10
CA GLY A 86 1.06 -15.82 8.34
C GLY A 86 1.08 -14.75 7.25
N ASN A 87 1.61 -15.05 6.06
CA ASN A 87 1.47 -14.15 4.92
C ASN A 87 0.08 -14.31 4.29
N TYR A 88 -0.46 -13.18 3.89
CA TYR A 88 -1.71 -13.02 3.15
C TYR A 88 -1.39 -12.36 1.82
N THR A 89 -1.35 -13.16 0.77
CA THR A 89 -1.02 -12.67 -0.57
C THR A 89 -2.30 -12.49 -1.37
N VAL A 90 -2.54 -11.26 -1.83
CA VAL A 90 -3.63 -10.89 -2.73
C VAL A 90 -3.09 -10.77 -4.14
N ASN A 91 -3.68 -11.49 -5.08
CA ASN A 91 -3.44 -11.34 -6.51
C ASN A 91 -4.69 -10.77 -7.19
N CYS A 92 -4.52 -9.72 -7.99
CA CYS A 92 -5.60 -9.05 -8.69
C CYS A 92 -5.08 -8.57 -10.07
N GLN A 93 -5.41 -9.30 -11.13
CA GLN A 93 -5.08 -9.02 -12.55
C GLN A 93 -3.74 -8.29 -12.79
N GLY A 94 -2.63 -8.91 -12.37
CA GLY A 94 -1.27 -8.40 -12.58
C GLY A 94 -0.70 -7.56 -11.43
N TYR A 95 -1.51 -7.27 -10.41
CA TYR A 95 -1.06 -6.75 -9.12
C TYR A 95 -0.97 -7.91 -8.12
N SER A 96 0.14 -7.97 -7.37
CA SER A 96 0.33 -8.93 -6.29
C SER A 96 0.83 -8.16 -5.07
N GLU A 97 0.10 -8.22 -3.96
CA GLU A 97 0.48 -7.62 -2.69
C GLU A 97 0.50 -8.70 -1.60
N THR A 98 1.52 -8.66 -0.74
CA THR A 98 1.62 -9.58 0.39
C THR A 98 1.56 -8.78 1.68
N HIS A 99 0.56 -9.10 2.50
CA HIS A 99 0.38 -8.56 3.85
C HIS A 99 0.88 -9.59 4.85
N HIS A 100 1.61 -9.14 5.87
CA HIS A 100 1.95 -9.99 7.00
C HIS A 100 0.82 -9.91 8.01
N LEU A 101 -0.05 -10.92 8.02
CA LEU A 101 -1.05 -11.08 9.08
C LEU A 101 -0.31 -11.58 10.31
N THR A 102 -0.06 -10.70 11.27
CA THR A 102 0.43 -11.11 12.57
C THR A 102 -0.58 -12.08 13.18
N MET A 103 -0.34 -13.38 13.03
CA MET A 103 -0.95 -14.40 13.85
C MET A 103 -0.52 -14.13 15.28
N ALA A 104 -1.48 -14.10 16.20
CA ALA A 104 -1.18 -13.85 17.60
C ALA A 104 -0.39 -15.02 18.21
N THR A 105 0.94 -14.96 18.15
CA THR A 105 1.97 -15.61 19.01
C THR A 105 3.33 -15.22 18.41
N GLU A 106 4.30 -14.59 19.07
CA GLU A 106 4.80 -14.65 20.46
C GLU A 106 5.11 -13.22 21.01
N PRO A 107 5.15 -13.02 22.34
CA PRO A 107 5.58 -11.74 22.91
C PRO A 107 7.08 -11.54 22.69
N GLY A 108 7.48 -10.72 21.72
CA GLY A 108 8.91 -10.47 21.52
C GLY A 108 9.36 -9.49 20.45
N VAL A 109 8.53 -9.12 19.46
CA VAL A 109 8.89 -8.02 18.55
C VAL A 109 8.17 -6.76 19.02
N GLU A 110 8.87 -5.93 19.79
CA GLU A 110 8.46 -4.53 19.97
C GLU A 110 8.22 -3.94 18.58
N ARG A 111 6.95 -3.65 18.25
CA ARG A 111 6.65 -2.72 17.17
C ARG A 111 7.25 -1.39 17.62
N THR A 112 8.42 -1.05 17.10
CA THR A 112 9.00 0.27 17.31
C THR A 112 8.14 1.24 16.52
N ASP A 113 7.27 1.96 17.21
CA ASP A 113 6.52 3.07 16.63
C ASP A 113 7.53 4.08 16.05
N ILE A 114 7.59 4.18 14.72
CA ILE A 114 8.50 5.11 14.05
C ILE A 114 7.92 6.51 14.12
N THR A 115 8.31 7.24 15.16
CA THR A 115 7.91 8.64 15.38
C THR A 115 8.82 9.63 14.65
N TYR A 116 10.05 9.24 14.31
CA TYR A 116 11.02 10.08 13.60
C TYR A 116 10.75 10.14 12.09
N ASN A 117 11.22 11.22 11.44
CA ASN A 117 11.08 11.44 10.00
C ASN A 117 12.39 11.25 9.24
N LEU A 118 13.51 11.20 9.95
CA LEU A 118 14.86 11.12 9.40
C LEU A 118 15.57 9.94 10.06
N THR A 119 16.04 8.99 9.24
CA THR A 119 16.78 7.83 9.73
C THR A 119 18.17 8.22 10.20
N SER A 120 18.73 7.44 11.12
CA SER A 120 20.12 7.57 11.57
C SER A 120 21.09 6.62 10.86
N ASP A 121 20.57 5.73 10.00
CA ASP A 121 21.37 4.80 9.19
C ASP A 121 22.28 5.51 8.18
N ILE A 122 21.88 6.71 7.76
CA ILE A 122 22.63 7.66 6.93
C ILE A 122 22.49 9.05 7.56
N ASP A 123 23.31 10.02 7.13
CA ASP A 123 23.19 11.40 7.60
C ASP A 123 22.01 12.14 6.93
N ALA A 124 20.79 11.61 7.17
CA ALA A 124 19.54 12.13 6.63
C ALA A 124 19.29 13.60 7.04
N ALA A 125 19.74 13.97 8.25
CA ALA A 125 19.65 15.35 8.72
C ALA A 125 20.51 16.29 7.88
N ALA A 126 21.78 15.95 7.62
CA ALA A 126 22.63 16.76 6.74
C ALA A 126 22.09 16.80 5.30
N TYR A 127 21.59 15.67 4.78
CA TYR A 127 20.99 15.63 3.44
C TYR A 127 19.77 16.53 3.31
N LEU A 128 18.88 16.52 4.30
CA LEU A 128 17.71 17.41 4.30
C LEU A 128 18.12 18.88 4.34
N GLU A 129 19.08 19.24 5.21
CA GLU A 129 19.56 20.61 5.30
C GLU A 129 20.25 21.07 4.01
N GLU A 130 21.00 20.20 3.33
CA GLU A 130 21.61 20.51 2.04
C GLU A 130 20.57 20.66 0.92
N LEU A 131 19.54 19.81 0.88
CA LEU A 131 18.40 19.98 -0.02
C LEU A 131 17.71 21.34 0.20
N LYS A 132 17.55 21.76 1.47
CA LYS A 132 16.97 23.06 1.83
C LYS A 132 17.86 24.26 1.52
N GLN A 133 19.15 24.07 1.24
CA GLN A 133 20.00 25.16 0.72
C GLN A 133 19.63 25.53 -0.72
N ASN A 134 19.02 24.62 -1.49
CA ASN A 134 18.46 24.96 -2.79
C ASN A 134 17.11 25.69 -2.60
N PRO A 135 16.98 26.97 -3.00
CA PRO A 135 15.77 27.75 -2.73
C PRO A 135 14.52 27.19 -3.43
N ILE A 136 14.68 26.53 -4.57
CA ILE A 136 13.56 25.93 -5.31
C ILE A 136 13.04 24.70 -4.55
N ILE A 137 13.94 23.83 -4.09
CA ILE A 137 13.58 22.63 -3.31
C ILE A 137 13.00 23.06 -1.96
N ASN A 138 13.65 24.01 -1.27
CA ASN A 138 13.18 24.52 0.02
C ASN A 138 11.76 25.10 -0.07
N ASN A 139 11.46 25.89 -1.10
CA ASN A 139 10.11 26.42 -1.29
C ASN A 139 9.07 25.31 -1.48
N LYS A 140 9.43 24.22 -2.17
CA LYS A 140 8.56 23.06 -2.38
C LYS A 140 8.39 22.22 -1.12
N ILE A 141 9.42 22.08 -0.28
CA ILE A 141 9.29 21.44 1.04
C ILE A 141 8.37 22.30 1.92
N MET A 142 8.53 23.63 1.94
CA MET A 142 7.66 24.51 2.72
C MET A 142 6.21 24.54 2.22
N ASN A 143 5.98 24.25 0.94
CA ASN A 143 4.65 24.25 0.29
C ASN A 143 4.45 22.93 -0.49
N PRO A 144 4.29 21.78 0.20
CA PRO A 144 4.49 20.45 -0.37
C PRO A 144 3.36 19.98 -1.29
N VAL A 145 2.16 20.56 -1.16
CA VAL A 145 0.97 20.14 -1.89
C VAL A 145 1.20 20.22 -3.40
N GLY A 146 1.07 19.07 -4.08
CA GLY A 146 1.22 18.96 -5.53
C GLY A 146 2.66 19.09 -6.03
N GLN A 147 3.67 19.05 -5.14
CA GLN A 147 5.07 19.21 -5.54
C GLN A 147 5.82 17.90 -5.81
N CYS A 148 5.32 16.78 -5.30
CA CYS A 148 5.99 15.46 -5.32
C CYS A 148 6.52 15.06 -6.72
N GLU A 149 5.71 15.20 -7.78
CA GLU A 149 6.13 14.87 -9.15
C GLU A 149 7.32 15.73 -9.61
N SER A 150 7.22 17.05 -9.38
CA SER A 150 8.25 18.02 -9.75
C SER A 150 9.50 17.99 -8.87
N LEU A 151 9.46 17.23 -7.76
CA LEU A 151 10.58 16.99 -6.84
C LEU A 151 11.38 15.74 -7.23
N MET A 152 10.81 14.81 -8.00
CA MET A 152 11.47 13.56 -8.37
C MET A 152 12.85 13.77 -9.02
N THR A 153 12.93 14.60 -10.06
CA THR A 153 14.20 14.85 -10.77
C THR A 153 15.25 15.55 -9.90
N PRO A 154 14.97 16.69 -9.21
CA PRO A 154 16.00 17.34 -8.39
C PRO A 154 16.43 16.48 -7.19
N VAL A 155 15.52 15.71 -6.57
CA VAL A 155 15.88 14.78 -5.48
C VAL A 155 16.71 13.61 -6.01
N SER A 156 16.35 13.04 -7.16
CA SER A 156 17.13 12.00 -7.85
C SER A 156 18.55 12.45 -8.18
N ASN A 157 18.70 13.66 -8.74
CA ASN A 157 20.01 14.24 -9.02
C ASN A 157 20.84 14.40 -7.74
N PHE A 158 20.24 14.92 -6.68
CA PHE A 158 20.90 15.05 -5.38
C PHE A 158 21.36 13.68 -4.83
N MET A 159 20.49 12.67 -4.85
CA MET A 159 20.84 11.32 -4.40
C MET A 159 22.01 10.75 -5.23
N ASN A 160 21.98 10.90 -6.55
CA ASN A 160 23.06 10.46 -7.43
C ASN A 160 24.39 11.19 -7.14
N GLU A 161 24.36 12.51 -6.89
CA GLU A 161 25.54 13.29 -6.48
C GLU A 161 26.10 12.87 -5.12
N LYS A 162 25.23 12.42 -4.21
CA LYS A 162 25.63 11.83 -2.91
C LYS A 162 26.04 10.37 -3.03
N GLY A 163 26.13 9.83 -4.24
CA GLY A 163 26.59 8.48 -4.51
C GLY A 163 25.62 7.41 -4.03
N PHE A 164 24.31 7.71 -4.06
CA PHE A 164 23.30 6.66 -4.14
C PHE A 164 23.26 6.14 -5.58
N ASP A 165 23.05 4.84 -5.73
CA ASP A 165 22.86 4.21 -7.04
C ASP A 165 21.49 3.52 -7.11
N ASN A 166 21.22 2.80 -8.20
CA ASN A 166 19.96 2.11 -8.44
C ASN A 166 18.71 2.99 -8.18
N ILE A 167 18.78 4.23 -8.67
CA ILE A 167 17.74 5.24 -8.46
C ILE A 167 16.45 4.82 -9.18
N ARG A 168 15.35 4.81 -8.43
CA ARG A 168 14.00 4.44 -8.89
C ARG A 168 13.01 5.51 -8.46
N TYR A 169 11.97 5.68 -9.26
CA TYR A 169 10.84 6.56 -8.95
C TYR A 169 9.69 5.71 -8.42
N ARG A 170 9.21 6.02 -7.22
CA ARG A 170 8.10 5.31 -6.58
C ARG A 170 6.83 6.12 -6.78
N GLY A 171 5.96 5.66 -7.67
CA GLY A 171 4.58 6.14 -7.80
C GLY A 171 3.67 5.44 -6.81
N ILE A 172 2.78 6.20 -6.17
CA ILE A 172 1.93 5.75 -5.06
C ILE A 172 0.51 6.21 -5.35
N PHE A 173 -0.46 5.34 -5.13
CA PHE A 173 -1.87 5.70 -5.05
C PHE A 173 -2.37 5.50 -3.63
N ILE A 174 -3.12 6.49 -3.14
CA ILE A 174 -3.79 6.47 -1.86
C ILE A 174 -5.29 6.59 -2.17
N TRP A 175 -6.03 5.58 -1.75
CA TRP A 175 -7.45 5.44 -1.97
C TRP A 175 -8.15 5.61 -0.62
N ASP A 176 -9.04 6.59 -0.51
CA ASP A 176 -9.82 6.81 0.73
C ASP A 176 -10.96 5.81 0.85
N LYS A 177 -11.52 5.39 -0.30
CA LYS A 177 -12.62 4.45 -0.38
C LYS A 177 -12.67 3.76 -1.74
N PRO A 178 -13.35 2.60 -1.84
CA PRO A 178 -13.39 1.81 -3.08
C PRO A 178 -14.13 2.49 -4.25
N THR A 179 -15.04 3.42 -3.93
CA THR A 179 -15.87 4.14 -4.91
C THR A 179 -15.27 5.48 -5.33
N GLU A 180 -14.05 5.79 -4.86
CA GLU A 180 -13.34 6.98 -5.32
C GLU A 180 -13.10 6.89 -6.83
N GLU A 181 -13.29 8.00 -7.56
CA GLU A 181 -13.11 7.98 -9.02
C GLU A 181 -11.63 8.19 -9.40
N ILE A 182 -10.92 8.99 -8.63
CA ILE A 182 -9.52 9.36 -8.87
C ILE A 182 -8.78 9.26 -7.54
N PRO A 183 -7.87 8.29 -7.36
CA PRO A 183 -7.08 8.20 -6.15
C PRO A 183 -6.13 9.39 -6.02
N THR A 184 -5.79 9.71 -4.79
CA THR A 184 -4.71 10.64 -4.52
C THR A 184 -3.39 10.02 -4.95
N ASN A 185 -2.64 10.68 -5.82
CA ASN A 185 -1.30 10.23 -6.21
C ASN A 185 -0.21 10.86 -5.35
N HIS A 186 0.91 10.16 -5.23
CA HIS A 186 2.11 10.65 -4.55
C HIS A 186 3.37 10.06 -5.19
N PHE A 187 4.50 10.75 -5.04
CA PHE A 187 5.77 10.33 -5.60
C PHE A 187 6.91 10.50 -4.60
N ALA A 188 7.79 9.50 -4.57
CA ALA A 188 9.04 9.52 -3.82
C ALA A 188 10.20 8.99 -4.69
N VAL A 189 11.44 9.23 -4.26
CA VAL A 189 12.64 8.71 -4.92
C VAL A 189 13.31 7.67 -4.03
N VAL A 190 13.66 6.52 -4.61
CA VAL A 190 14.36 5.42 -3.93
C VAL A 190 15.76 5.31 -4.49
N GLY A 191 16.75 5.11 -3.65
CA GLY A 191 18.13 4.86 -4.06
C GLY A 191 18.84 3.92 -3.10
N ASN A 192 19.80 3.17 -3.62
CA ASN A 192 20.62 2.28 -2.82
C ASN A 192 21.89 2.99 -2.34
N LYS A 193 22.26 2.77 -1.08
CA LYS A 193 23.52 3.20 -0.50
C LYS A 193 24.06 2.06 0.36
N GLU A 194 25.26 1.60 0.04
CA GLU A 194 25.95 0.55 0.81
C GLU A 194 25.11 -0.73 0.98
N GLY A 195 24.34 -1.09 -0.06
CA GLY A 195 23.52 -2.31 -0.10
C GLY A 195 22.13 -2.17 0.53
N LYS A 196 21.76 -0.99 1.04
CA LYS A 196 20.42 -0.72 1.60
C LYS A 196 19.66 0.34 0.79
N ASP A 197 18.35 0.16 0.68
CA ASP A 197 17.48 1.11 -0.01
C ASP A 197 16.96 2.18 0.96
N TYR A 198 17.04 3.44 0.52
CA TYR A 198 16.52 4.61 1.22
C TYR A 198 15.54 5.37 0.35
N VAL A 199 14.52 5.93 0.99
CA VAL A 199 13.43 6.67 0.36
C VAL A 199 13.52 8.13 0.77
N PHE A 200 13.67 9.00 -0.23
CA PHE A 200 13.58 10.44 -0.09
C PHE A 200 12.18 10.87 -0.51
N ASP A 201 11.37 11.19 0.48
CA ASP A 201 9.99 11.64 0.34
C ASP A 201 9.81 12.97 1.09
N VAL A 202 10.44 14.00 0.52
CA VAL A 202 10.55 15.32 1.14
C VAL A 202 9.26 16.14 1.04
N SER A 203 8.18 15.58 0.49
CA SER A 203 6.86 16.22 0.42
C SER A 203 5.74 15.36 1.03
N ALA A 204 6.05 14.27 1.75
CA ALA A 204 5.06 13.41 2.42
C ALA A 204 4.05 14.21 3.26
N HIS A 205 4.52 15.27 3.92
CA HIS A 205 3.70 16.14 4.75
C HIS A 205 2.70 17.04 4.02
N GLN A 206 2.54 16.87 2.71
CA GLN A 206 1.33 17.34 2.03
C GLN A 206 0.05 16.70 2.59
N PHE A 207 0.17 15.55 3.25
CA PHE A 207 -0.93 14.78 3.83
C PHE A 207 -1.21 15.06 5.31
N GLU A 208 -0.38 15.86 5.99
CA GLU A 208 -0.50 16.16 7.43
C GLU A 208 -1.93 16.60 7.81
N ASN A 209 -2.50 17.49 7.00
CA ASN A 209 -3.84 18.04 7.21
C ASN A 209 -4.93 17.32 6.37
N ARG A 210 -4.67 16.09 5.93
CA ARG A 210 -5.54 15.28 5.04
C ARG A 210 -5.77 13.86 5.57
N GLY A 211 -5.82 13.71 6.89
CA GLY A 211 -6.09 12.41 7.53
C GLY A 211 -4.85 11.59 7.87
N MET A 212 -3.65 12.02 7.47
CA MET A 212 -2.37 11.36 7.77
C MET A 212 -1.45 12.27 8.61
N SER A 213 -1.90 12.65 9.81
CA SER A 213 -1.22 13.66 10.64
C SER A 213 0.16 13.22 11.15
N ASN A 214 0.46 11.93 11.14
CA ASN A 214 1.80 11.42 11.48
C ASN A 214 2.85 11.69 10.38
N LEU A 215 2.41 12.05 9.17
CA LEU A 215 3.26 12.56 8.10
C LEU A 215 3.42 14.07 8.27
N ASN A 216 4.12 14.50 9.32
CA ASN A 216 4.23 15.92 9.74
C ASN A 216 5.53 16.62 9.29
N GLY A 217 6.32 15.99 8.43
CA GLY A 217 7.50 16.61 7.83
C GLY A 217 8.05 15.85 6.61
N PRO A 218 9.15 16.34 6.02
CA PRO A 218 9.87 15.61 4.98
C PRO A 218 10.46 14.32 5.54
N LEU A 219 10.38 13.23 4.77
CA LEU A 219 10.89 11.93 5.16
C LEU A 219 12.16 11.58 4.40
N ILE A 220 13.18 11.13 5.12
CA ILE A 220 14.37 10.48 4.56
C ILE A 220 14.63 9.25 5.44
N LEU A 221 14.18 8.10 4.97
CA LEU A 221 14.08 6.86 5.76
C LEU A 221 14.64 5.69 4.97
N SER A 222 14.98 4.57 5.63
CA SER A 222 15.12 3.30 4.90
C SER A 222 13.78 2.87 4.29
N ALA A 223 13.81 1.95 3.32
CA ALA A 223 12.58 1.48 2.67
C ALA A 223 11.57 0.89 3.67
N ASP A 224 12.02 0.11 4.65
CA ASP A 224 11.15 -0.52 5.65
C ASP A 224 10.58 0.52 6.62
N GLU A 225 11.41 1.47 7.08
CA GLU A 225 10.97 2.56 7.94
C GLU A 225 9.94 3.46 7.26
N TRP A 226 10.12 3.74 5.96
CA TRP A 226 9.17 4.51 5.15
C TRP A 226 7.82 3.79 5.03
N VAL A 227 7.82 2.47 4.80
CA VAL A 227 6.57 1.66 4.79
C VAL A 227 5.88 1.70 6.15
N CYS A 228 6.63 1.52 7.25
CA CYS A 228 6.08 1.63 8.61
C CYS A 228 5.47 3.02 8.86
N LYS A 229 6.14 4.08 8.41
CA LYS A 229 5.66 5.46 8.56
C LYS A 229 4.31 5.69 7.89
N TYR A 230 4.12 5.20 6.67
CA TYR A 230 2.86 5.30 5.93
C TYR A 230 1.77 4.37 6.49
N ARG A 231 2.12 3.18 6.95
CA ARG A 231 1.16 2.23 7.55
C ARG A 231 0.56 2.75 8.86
N MET A 232 1.34 3.53 9.60
CA MET A 232 0.93 4.13 10.87
C MET A 232 0.27 5.50 10.71
N ALA A 233 0.18 6.02 9.48
CA ALA A 233 -0.22 7.40 9.21
C ALA A 233 -1.73 7.64 9.31
#